data_AF-A0A960F9H3-F1
#
_entry.id   AF-A0A960F9H3-F1
#
_cell.length_a   1.000
_cell.length_b   1.000
_cell.length_c   1.000
_cell.angle_alpha   90.00
_cell.angle_beta   90.00
_cell.angle_gamma   90.00
#
_symmetry.space_group_name_H-M   'P 1'
#
loop_
_entity.id
_entity.type
_entity.pdbx_description
1 polymer ?
#
loop_
_entity_poly.entity_id
_entity_poly.type
_entity_poly.pdbx_seq_one_letter_code
_entity_poly.pdbx_strand_id
1 'polypeptide(L)' 'MDPFACPRCGTSVTEEYYGPCSSCRAELRATLGGVQRNVEAVAYEPKMNVTPNAVALKE' A
#
# COMPACT_ATOMS: atom_id res chain seq x y z
N MET A 1 11.41 21.74 0.57
CA MET A 1 10.71 20.75 -0.27
C MET A 1 10.48 21.40 -1.60
N ASP A 2 11.11 20.90 -2.65
CA ASP A 2 10.95 21.46 -3.99
C ASP A 2 9.57 21.07 -4.57
N PRO A 3 8.88 21.98 -5.28
CA PRO A 3 7.62 21.65 -5.93
C PRO A 3 7.80 20.59 -7.02
N PHE A 4 6.80 19.73 -7.19
CA PHE A 4 6.77 18.76 -8.28
C PHE A 4 5.41 18.75 -8.97
N ALA A 5 5.36 18.29 -10.22
CA ALA A 5 4.11 18.10 -10.95
C ALA A 5 3.38 16.84 -10.45
N CYS A 6 2.17 17.01 -9.93
CA CYS A 6 1.33 15.90 -9.50
C CYS A 6 1.13 14.91 -10.66
N PRO A 7 1.44 13.61 -10.50
CA PRO A 7 1.36 12.63 -11.59
C PRO A 7 -0.07 12.34 -12.07
N ARG A 8 -1.11 12.79 -11.34
CA ARG A 8 -2.51 12.62 -11.72
C ARG A 8 -3.09 13.84 -12.44
N CYS A 9 -2.92 15.03 -11.86
CA CYS A 9 -3.56 16.26 -12.36
C CYS A 9 -2.60 17.27 -13.00
N GLY A 10 -1.29 17.01 -12.99
CA GLY A 10 -0.26 17.87 -13.58
C GLY A 10 0.03 19.17 -12.81
N THR A 11 -0.73 19.50 -11.77
CA THR A 11 -0.54 20.71 -10.97
C THR A 11 0.80 20.68 -10.23
N SER A 12 1.51 21.81 -10.23
CA SER A 12 2.70 21.98 -9.39
C SER A 12 2.30 22.08 -7.92
N VAL A 13 2.80 21.18 -7.08
CA VAL A 13 2.46 21.06 -5.65
C VAL A 13 3.69 20.87 -4.77
N THR A 14 3.58 21.26 -3.50
CA THR A 14 4.56 20.96 -2.46
C THR A 14 3.93 19.98 -1.47
N GLU A 15 4.41 18.73 -1.46
CA GLU A 15 3.94 17.66 -0.57
C GLU A 15 5.15 16.96 0.04
N GLU A 16 4.96 16.23 1.14
CA GLU A 16 6.04 15.53 1.86
C GLU A 16 6.64 14.38 1.04
N TYR A 17 5.81 13.71 0.25
CA TYR A 17 6.19 12.58 -0.59
C TYR A 17 5.74 12.82 -2.03
N TYR A 18 6.56 12.36 -2.98
CA TYR A 18 6.18 12.33 -4.39
C TYR A 18 4.98 11.39 -4.60
N GLY A 19 3.95 11.89 -5.29
CA GLY A 19 2.74 11.12 -5.60
C GLY A 19 1.53 11.99 -5.89
N PRO A 20 0.32 11.40 -5.99
CA PRO A 20 -0.91 12.15 -6.15
C PRO A 20 -1.08 13.16 -5.01
N CYS A 21 -1.33 14.42 -5.35
CA CYS A 21 -1.51 15.48 -4.37
C CYS A 21 -2.68 15.22 -3.42
N SER A 22 -2.69 15.91 -2.29
CA SER A 22 -3.76 15.83 -1.27
C SER A 22 -5.18 15.94 -1.86
N SER A 23 -5.43 16.90 -2.78
CA SER A 23 -6.75 17.07 -3.41
C SER A 23 -7.16 15.86 -4.26
N CYS A 24 -6.25 15.38 -5.11
CA CYS A 24 -6.46 14.16 -5.90
C CYS A 24 -6.77 12.95 -5.02
N ARG A 25 -6.04 12.78 -3.91
CA ARG A 25 -6.28 11.68 -2.97
C ARG A 25 -7.63 11.81 -2.26
N ALA A 26 -8.06 13.03 -1.93
CA ALA A 26 -9.36 13.27 -1.32
C ALA A 26 -10.51 12.93 -2.28
N GLU A 27 -10.43 13.38 -3.53
CA GLU A 27 -11.40 13.05 -4.58
C GLU A 27 -11.51 11.55 -4.80
N LEU A 28 -10.37 10.87 -4.92
CA LEU A 28 -10.32 9.41 -5.09
C LEU A 28 -10.93 8.65 -3.92
N ARG A 29 -10.71 9.10 -2.68
CA ARG A 29 -11.34 8.47 -1.51
C ARG A 29 -12.85 8.70 -1.50
N ALA A 30 -13.30 9.90 -1.87
CA ALA A 30 -14.73 10.23 -1.90
C ALA A 30 -15.48 9.47 -3.00
N THR A 31 -14.85 9.24 -4.15
CA THR A 31 -15.51 8.65 -5.33
C THR A 31 -15.27 7.15 -5.47
N LEU A 32 -14.11 6.64 -5.07
CA LEU A 32 -13.69 5.25 -5.28
C LEU A 32 -13.32 4.51 -3.97
N GLY A 33 -13.38 5.16 -2.81
CA GLY A 33 -12.91 4.59 -1.53
C GLY A 33 -13.72 3.40 -1.01
N GLY A 34 -14.92 3.16 -1.54
CA GLY A 34 -15.83 2.13 -1.05
C GLY A 34 -16.26 2.38 0.40
N VAL A 35 -17.04 1.45 0.96
CA VAL A 35 -17.44 1.51 2.37
C VAL A 35 -16.34 0.85 3.22
N GLN A 36 -15.87 1.56 4.25
CA GLN A 36 -14.95 1.00 5.24
C GLN A 36 -15.65 -0.20 5.90
N ARG A 37 -15.07 -1.40 5.75
CA ARG A 37 -15.56 -2.61 6.41
C ARG A 37 -14.74 -2.90 7.67
N ASN A 38 -15.40 -3.18 8.78
CA ASN A 38 -14.72 -3.72 9.94
C ASN A 38 -14.20 -5.12 9.57
N VAL A 39 -12.87 -5.28 9.57
CA VAL A 39 -12.22 -6.58 9.36
C VAL A 39 -11.70 -7.01 10.71
N GLU A 40 -12.19 -8.15 11.18
CA GLU A 40 -11.70 -8.75 12.41
C GLU A 40 -10.20 -9.04 12.26
N ALA A 41 -9.39 -8.54 13.20
CA ALA A 41 -7.95 -8.76 13.20
C ALA A 41 -7.68 -10.20 13.63
N VAL A 42 -7.78 -11.14 12.68
CA VAL A 42 -7.46 -12.53 12.92
C VAL A 42 -5.94 -12.66 13.02
N ALA A 43 -5.46 -13.37 14.05
CA ALA A 43 -4.05 -13.67 14.20
C ALA A 43 -3.53 -14.38 12.94
N TYR A 44 -2.37 -13.95 12.45
CA TYR A 44 -1.70 -14.65 11.37
C TYR A 44 -1.23 -16.02 11.89
N GLU A 45 -1.87 -17.08 11.39
CA GLU A 45 -1.44 -18.45 11.61
C GLU A 45 -0.48 -18.87 10.49
N PRO A 46 0.83 -19.05 10.76
CA PRO A 46 1.77 -19.52 9.76
C PRO A 46 1.36 -20.91 9.29
N LYS A 47 0.88 -21.01 8.04
CA LYS A 47 0.70 -22.32 7.42
C LYS A 47 2.07 -22.91 7.10
N MET A 48 2.54 -23.79 7.97
CA MET A 48 3.73 -24.62 7.81
C MET A 48 3.51 -25.69 6.73
N ASN A 49 3.28 -25.27 5.49
CA ASN A 49 3.17 -26.14 4.32
C ASN A 49 4.54 -26.32 3.63
N VAL A 50 5.61 -26.40 4.41
CA VAL A 50 6.97 -26.60 3.89
C VAL A 50 7.36 -28.07 4.05
N THR A 51 7.67 -28.73 2.94
CA THR A 51 8.42 -30.00 2.95
C THR A 51 9.91 -29.65 3.09
N PRO A 52 10.65 -30.20 4.06
CA PRO A 52 12.08 -29.94 4.19
C PRO A 52 12.82 -30.27 2.89
N ASN A 53 13.59 -29.31 2.37
CA ASN A 53 14.39 -29.53 1.17
C ASN A 53 15.59 -30.42 1.54
N ALA A 54 15.89 -31.43 0.71
CA ALA A 54 16.84 -32.51 1.02
C ALA A 54 18.30 -32.05 1.31
N VAL A 55 18.63 -30.80 1.01
CA VAL A 55 19.94 -30.17 1.28
C VAL A 55 20.24 -29.97 2.77
N ALA A 56 19.24 -30.09 3.66
CA ALA A 56 19.41 -29.92 5.11
C ALA A 56 19.89 -31.18 5.86
N LEU A 57 20.18 -32.29 5.18
CA LEU A 57 20.83 -33.45 5.78
C LEU A 57 22.35 -33.30 5.59
N LYS A 58 23.05 -32.88 6.65
CA LYS A 58 24.51 -33.09 6.76
C LYS A 58 24.75 -34.51 7.26
N GLU A 59 25.52 -35.28 6.51
CA GLU A 59 26.38 -36.33 7.11
C GLU A 59 27.59 -35.66 7.78
#